data_AF-A0A1X7TIF5-F1
#
_entry.id   AF-A0A1X7TIF5-F1
#
_cell.length_a   1.000
_cell.length_b   1.000
_cell.length_c   1.000
_cell.angle_alpha   90.00
_cell.angle_beta   90.00
_cell.angle_gamma   90.00
#
_symmetry.space_group_name_H-M   'P 1'
#
loop_
_entity.id
_entity.type
_entity.pdbx_description
1 polymer ?
#
loop_
_entity_poly.entity_id
_entity_poly.type
_entity_poly.pdbx_seq_one_letter_code
_entity_poly.pdbx_strand_id
1 'polypeptide(L)'
;MPHIIIHLHNPWYGNNLNSLALLIKHLLPVGLVQSLFKRITILRGSVVIKYTVLDSTADSLIEYTGGKLHFLRLIGIFSLYINDHPVLREDENMNFTFELALLEAVTAGNNEAVEFLLQLETVNIDHTNEEGKTALMLACERGHEDIVHSLLSAGANHCVNIQDSEGWTALMIASKHNYISIIHMLLKANANPHLKKSNESNALVIASYYGNYEVVELLISKGVDYKYQREDGVDALML
;
A
#
# COMPACT_ATOMS: atom_id res chain seq x y z
N MET A 1 -24.45 -19.93 18.07
CA MET A 1 -23.98 -18.71 17.37
C MET A 1 -22.50 -18.56 17.66
N PRO A 2 -21.63 -18.48 16.65
CA PRO A 2 -20.20 -18.39 16.88
C PRO A 2 -19.79 -17.04 17.48
N HIS A 3 -18.81 -17.09 18.38
CA HIS A 3 -18.17 -15.95 19.01
C HIS A 3 -16.78 -15.77 18.41
N ILE A 4 -16.52 -14.58 17.85
CA ILE A 4 -15.21 -14.24 17.31
C ILE A 4 -14.51 -13.31 18.28
N ILE A 5 -13.25 -13.59 18.58
CA ILE A 5 -12.39 -12.81 19.46
C ILE A 5 -11.13 -12.45 18.66
N ILE A 6 -10.90 -11.15 18.46
CA ILE A 6 -9.69 -10.63 17.81
C ILE A 6 -8.92 -9.83 18.83
N HIS A 7 -7.63 -10.09 18.98
CA HIS A 7 -6.77 -9.25 19.80
C HIS A 7 -6.01 -8.29 18.87
N LEU A 8 -6.22 -6.98 19.04
CA LEU A 8 -5.48 -5.96 18.28
C LEU A 8 -4.39 -5.32 19.14
N HIS A 9 -3.32 -4.92 18.46
CA HIS A 9 -2.08 -4.40 19.06
C HIS A 9 -1.96 -2.87 18.92
N ASN A 10 -0.81 -2.33 19.35
CA ASN A 10 -0.60 -0.91 19.62
C ASN A 10 -1.14 0.07 18.58
N PRO A 11 -0.93 -0.10 17.26
CA PRO A 11 -1.43 0.86 16.27
C PRO A 11 -2.96 0.97 16.23
N TRP A 12 -3.67 -0.09 16.61
CA TRP A 12 -5.13 -0.10 16.68
C TRP A 12 -5.70 0.69 17.87
N TYR A 13 -4.89 1.07 18.89
CA TYR A 13 -5.38 1.87 20.02
C TYR A 13 -5.75 3.30 19.63
N GLY A 14 -5.08 3.86 18.62
CA GLY A 14 -5.37 5.21 18.11
C GLY A 14 -6.56 5.27 17.15
N ASN A 15 -7.11 4.12 16.76
CA ASN A 15 -8.16 4.04 15.75
C ASN A 15 -9.54 4.31 16.33
N ASN A 16 -10.35 5.03 15.56
CA ASN A 16 -11.73 5.34 15.93
C ASN A 16 -12.65 4.11 15.71
N LEU A 17 -13.90 4.21 16.18
CA LEU A 17 -14.89 3.14 16.00
C LEU A 17 -15.17 2.82 14.52
N ASN A 18 -14.94 3.76 13.60
CA ASN A 18 -15.15 3.54 12.16
C ASN A 18 -14.09 2.60 11.58
N SER A 19 -12.81 2.77 11.93
CA SER A 19 -11.73 1.86 11.53
C SER A 19 -11.96 0.44 12.02
N LEU A 20 -12.44 0.28 13.27
CA LEU A 20 -12.78 -1.04 13.82
C LEU A 20 -14.00 -1.64 13.12
N ALA A 21 -15.02 -0.84 12.81
CA ALA A 21 -16.17 -1.30 12.03
C ALA A 21 -15.76 -1.70 10.61
N LEU A 22 -14.81 -0.99 9.99
CA LEU A 22 -14.26 -1.31 8.68
C LEU A 22 -13.52 -2.65 8.72
N LEU A 23 -12.68 -2.87 9.74
CA LEU A 23 -12.00 -4.17 9.94
C LEU A 23 -13.01 -5.32 9.96
N ILE A 24 -14.09 -5.18 10.72
CA ILE A 24 -15.10 -6.23 10.82
C ILE A 24 -15.81 -6.46 9.46
N LYS A 25 -16.08 -5.40 8.69
CA LYS A 25 -16.66 -5.52 7.34
C LYS A 25 -15.75 -6.32 6.41
N HIS A 26 -14.44 -6.09 6.47
CA HIS A 26 -13.48 -6.82 5.64
C HIS A 26 -13.28 -8.26 6.13
N LEU A 27 -13.39 -8.52 7.42
CA LEU A 27 -13.18 -9.85 7.98
C LEU A 27 -14.36 -10.81 7.77
N LEU A 28 -15.57 -10.29 7.58
CA LEU A 28 -16.79 -11.09 7.53
C LEU A 28 -17.47 -11.12 6.16
N PRO A 29 -18.18 -12.21 5.84
CA PRO A 29 -19.06 -12.25 4.68
C PRO A 29 -20.07 -11.09 4.68
N VAL A 30 -20.26 -10.46 3.51
CA VAL A 30 -21.04 -9.22 3.31
C VAL A 30 -22.47 -9.30 3.87
N GLY A 31 -23.11 -10.49 3.81
CA GLY A 31 -24.48 -10.70 4.30
C GLY A 31 -24.65 -10.60 5.82
N LEU A 32 -23.56 -10.68 6.59
CA LEU A 32 -23.58 -10.78 8.06
C LEU A 32 -23.35 -9.43 8.75
N VAL A 33 -23.03 -8.40 7.97
CA VAL A 33 -22.62 -7.08 8.45
C VAL A 33 -23.78 -6.30 9.10
N GLN A 34 -25.03 -6.62 8.77
CA GLN A 34 -26.21 -5.84 9.21
C GLN A 34 -26.57 -5.97 10.70
N SER A 35 -25.97 -6.91 11.44
CA SER A 35 -26.26 -7.15 12.87
C SER A 35 -25.14 -6.75 13.84
N LEU A 36 -24.04 -6.16 13.33
CA LEU A 36 -22.77 -6.02 14.06
C LEU A 36 -22.75 -4.98 15.19
N PHE A 37 -23.54 -3.90 15.08
CA PHE A 37 -23.39 -2.74 15.96
C PHE A 37 -23.91 -2.90 17.40
N LYS A 38 -24.44 -4.07 17.78
CA LYS A 38 -25.02 -4.28 19.13
C LYS A 38 -24.07 -4.90 20.15
N ARG A 39 -22.88 -5.39 19.78
CA ARG A 39 -22.07 -6.27 20.67
C ARG A 39 -20.55 -6.08 20.63
N ILE A 40 -20.03 -4.99 20.08
CA ILE A 40 -18.58 -4.72 20.14
C ILE A 40 -18.24 -4.26 21.57
N THR A 41 -17.55 -5.11 22.33
CA THR A 41 -17.01 -4.73 23.65
C THR A 41 -15.50 -4.54 23.53
N ILE A 42 -15.03 -3.29 23.54
CA ILE A 42 -13.60 -2.97 23.58
C ILE A 42 -13.14 -2.96 25.03
N LEU A 43 -12.13 -3.76 25.36
CA LEU A 43 -11.47 -3.73 26.67
C LEU A 43 -10.25 -2.81 26.63
N ARG A 44 -10.06 -1.95 27.64
CA ARG A 44 -8.87 -1.08 27.73
C ARG A 44 -7.62 -1.93 28.02
N GLY A 45 -6.55 -1.74 27.24
CA GLY A 45 -5.24 -2.38 27.42
C GLY A 45 -4.95 -3.56 26.48
N SER A 46 -5.96 -4.00 25.72
CA SER A 46 -5.87 -4.93 24.58
C SER A 46 -7.17 -4.74 23.82
N VAL A 47 -7.18 -4.17 22.60
CA VAL A 47 -8.45 -4.00 21.88
C VAL A 47 -8.92 -5.39 21.48
N VAL A 48 -9.71 -6.01 22.36
CA VAL A 48 -10.33 -7.30 22.09
C VAL A 48 -11.66 -7.01 21.42
N ILE A 49 -11.81 -7.35 20.14
CA ILE A 49 -13.12 -7.29 19.48
C ILE A 49 -13.81 -8.62 19.72
N LYS A 50 -14.93 -8.58 20.47
CA LYS A 50 -15.86 -9.72 20.57
C LYS A 50 -17.10 -9.45 19.74
N TYR A 51 -17.52 -10.40 18.93
CA TYR A 51 -18.83 -10.31 18.27
C TYR A 51 -19.46 -11.69 18.05
N THR A 52 -20.79 -11.68 17.96
CA THR A 52 -21.62 -12.88 17.71
C THR A 52 -22.15 -12.79 16.29
N VAL A 53 -21.85 -13.80 15.47
CA VAL A 53 -22.35 -13.87 14.09
C VAL A 53 -23.67 -14.64 14.06
N LEU A 54 -24.70 -14.04 13.46
CA LEU A 54 -26.00 -14.69 13.21
C LEU A 54 -25.93 -15.49 11.92
N ASP A 55 -26.74 -16.54 11.78
CA ASP A 55 -26.91 -17.26 10.51
C ASP A 55 -25.61 -17.80 9.87
N SER A 56 -24.64 -18.21 10.71
CA SER A 56 -23.40 -18.85 10.28
C SER A 56 -22.93 -19.87 11.32
N THR A 57 -22.26 -20.92 10.84
CA THR A 57 -21.61 -21.93 11.69
C THR A 57 -20.17 -21.50 12.01
N ALA A 58 -19.58 -22.07 13.06
CA ALA A 58 -18.17 -21.83 13.37
C ALA A 58 -17.27 -22.33 12.23
N ASP A 59 -17.54 -23.52 11.70
CA ASP A 59 -16.73 -24.15 10.65
C ASP A 59 -16.69 -23.30 9.37
N SER A 60 -17.83 -22.77 8.91
CA SER A 60 -17.87 -21.91 7.72
C SER A 60 -17.12 -20.60 7.93
N LEU A 61 -17.10 -20.05 9.15
CA LEU A 61 -16.33 -18.84 9.44
C LEU A 61 -14.83 -19.15 9.57
N ILE A 62 -14.45 -20.30 10.10
CA ILE A 62 -13.05 -20.74 10.16
C ILE A 62 -12.51 -20.92 8.73
N GLU A 63 -13.27 -21.56 7.85
CA GLU A 63 -12.88 -21.72 6.44
C GLU A 63 -12.73 -20.36 5.74
N TYR A 64 -13.71 -19.47 5.90
CA TYR A 64 -13.68 -18.13 5.30
C TYR A 64 -12.50 -17.29 5.82
N THR A 65 -12.30 -17.25 7.14
CA THR A 65 -11.21 -16.48 7.77
C THR A 65 -9.84 -17.10 7.53
N GLY A 66 -9.77 -18.43 7.33
CA GLY A 66 -8.57 -19.13 6.88
C GLY A 66 -8.08 -18.67 5.50
N GLY A 67 -9.00 -18.27 4.61
CA GLY A 67 -8.64 -17.64 3.33
C GLY A 67 -8.04 -16.23 3.46
N LYS A 68 -8.17 -15.59 4.63
CA LYS A 68 -7.74 -14.20 4.89
C LYS A 68 -6.50 -14.08 5.77
N LEU A 69 -5.82 -15.18 6.09
CA LEU A 69 -4.68 -15.16 7.02
C LEU A 69 -3.56 -14.22 6.56
N HIS A 70 -3.25 -14.18 5.25
CA HIS A 70 -2.22 -13.27 4.75
C HIS A 70 -2.62 -11.79 4.89
N PHE A 71 -3.87 -11.47 4.56
CA PHE A 71 -4.45 -10.14 4.80
C PHE A 71 -4.36 -9.75 6.29
N LEU A 72 -4.81 -10.63 7.18
CA LEU A 72 -4.79 -10.41 8.63
C LEU A 72 -3.37 -10.10 9.15
N ARG A 73 -2.37 -10.87 8.71
CA ARG A 73 -0.97 -10.64 9.07
C ARG A 73 -0.48 -9.28 8.60
N LEU A 74 -0.76 -8.91 7.35
CA LEU A 74 -0.34 -7.62 6.80
C LEU A 74 -0.92 -6.44 7.57
N ILE A 75 -2.16 -6.54 8.06
CA ILE A 75 -2.79 -5.45 8.83
C ILE A 75 -2.52 -5.54 10.35
N GLY A 76 -1.59 -6.40 10.77
CA GLY A 76 -1.12 -6.51 12.14
C GLY A 76 -2.08 -7.22 13.08
N ILE A 77 -2.86 -8.17 12.57
CA ILE A 77 -3.70 -9.06 13.38
C ILE A 77 -3.00 -10.41 13.44
N PHE A 78 -2.50 -10.75 14.63
CA PHE A 78 -1.75 -11.99 14.87
C PHE A 78 -2.53 -12.99 15.73
N SER A 79 -3.74 -12.63 16.17
CA SER A 79 -4.52 -13.42 17.12
C SER A 79 -6.02 -13.30 16.84
N LEU A 80 -6.62 -14.41 16.39
CA LEU A 80 -8.03 -14.55 16.08
C LEU A 80 -8.54 -15.92 16.53
N TYR A 81 -9.63 -15.91 17.29
CA TYR A 81 -10.31 -17.10 17.79
C TYR A 81 -11.77 -17.11 17.35
N ILE A 82 -12.29 -18.30 17.06
CA ILE A 82 -13.71 -18.54 16.79
C ILE A 82 -14.18 -19.66 17.72
N ASN A 83 -15.12 -19.37 18.63
CA ASN A 83 -15.55 -20.31 19.68
C ASN A 83 -14.37 -20.95 20.43
N ASP A 84 -13.42 -20.12 20.86
CA ASP A 84 -12.19 -20.54 21.55
C ASP A 84 -11.23 -21.40 20.70
N HIS A 85 -11.56 -21.70 19.45
CA HIS A 85 -10.65 -22.33 18.50
C HIS A 85 -9.70 -21.27 17.89
N PRO A 86 -8.37 -21.42 18.01
CA PRO A 86 -7.42 -20.49 17.40
C PRO A 86 -7.43 -20.67 15.88
N VAL A 87 -7.84 -19.63 15.15
CA VAL A 87 -7.71 -19.58 13.68
C VAL A 87 -6.37 -18.98 13.30
N LEU A 88 -5.91 -17.97 14.05
CA LEU A 88 -4.60 -17.37 13.93
C LEU A 88 -4.04 -17.14 15.33
N ARG A 89 -2.80 -17.57 15.57
CA ARG A 89 -2.07 -17.35 16.83
C ARG A 89 -0.58 -17.31 16.54
N GLU A 90 -0.06 -16.12 16.37
CA GLU A 90 1.35 -15.84 16.12
C GLU A 90 1.89 -14.88 17.19
N ASP A 91 3.21 -14.86 17.35
CA ASP A 91 3.86 -13.93 18.27
C ASP A 91 3.71 -12.49 17.79
N GLU A 92 3.59 -11.55 18.73
CA GLU A 92 3.37 -10.15 18.41
C GLU A 92 4.58 -9.53 17.71
N ASN A 93 4.35 -8.86 16.58
CA ASN A 93 5.35 -8.00 15.98
C ASN A 93 5.37 -6.63 16.70
N MET A 94 6.30 -6.48 17.64
CA MET A 94 6.46 -5.25 18.44
C MET A 94 6.81 -4.00 17.63
N ASN A 95 7.31 -4.18 16.40
CA ASN A 95 7.67 -3.08 15.50
C ASN A 95 6.55 -2.76 14.49
N PHE A 96 5.39 -3.39 14.61
CA PHE A 96 4.27 -3.17 13.69
C PHE A 96 3.76 -1.73 13.75
N THR A 97 3.68 -1.09 12.58
CA THR A 97 2.98 0.17 12.33
C THR A 97 2.15 0.04 11.06
N PHE A 98 1.10 0.83 10.89
CA PHE A 98 0.31 0.74 9.66
C PHE A 98 1.06 1.27 8.44
N GLU A 99 2.02 2.17 8.66
CA GLU A 99 2.89 2.65 7.62
C GLU A 99 3.79 1.53 7.08
N LEU A 100 4.44 0.77 7.96
CA LEU A 100 5.22 -0.40 7.56
C LEU A 100 4.34 -1.48 6.93
N ALA A 101 3.14 -1.69 7.48
CA ALA A 101 2.13 -2.58 6.91
C ALA A 101 1.77 -2.20 5.46
N LEU A 102 1.60 -0.91 5.19
CA LEU A 102 1.27 -0.42 3.86
C LEU A 102 2.43 -0.69 2.89
N LEU A 103 3.67 -0.42 3.29
CA LEU A 103 4.85 -0.72 2.46
C LEU A 103 4.98 -2.22 2.18
N GLU A 104 4.73 -3.08 3.17
CA GLU A 104 4.75 -4.53 3.03
C GLU A 104 3.62 -5.03 2.11
N ALA A 105 2.39 -4.56 2.31
CA ALA A 105 1.23 -4.92 1.50
C ALA A 105 1.42 -4.52 0.03
N VAL A 106 1.96 -3.34 -0.22
CA VAL A 106 2.33 -2.88 -1.57
C VAL A 106 3.40 -3.76 -2.17
N THR A 107 4.46 -4.09 -1.42
CA THR A 107 5.56 -4.93 -1.91
C THR A 107 5.08 -6.35 -2.24
N ALA A 108 4.12 -6.87 -1.47
CA ALA A 108 3.50 -8.17 -1.67
C ALA A 108 2.46 -8.20 -2.80
N GLY A 109 2.06 -7.04 -3.34
CA GLY A 109 0.99 -6.96 -4.34
C GLY A 109 -0.41 -7.29 -3.79
N ASN A 110 -0.62 -7.11 -2.48
CA ASN A 110 -1.89 -7.44 -1.84
C ASN A 110 -2.88 -6.27 -1.92
N ASN A 111 -3.67 -6.23 -3.00
CA ASN A 111 -4.65 -5.17 -3.24
C ASN A 111 -5.65 -5.01 -2.08
N GLU A 112 -6.13 -6.11 -1.49
CA GLU A 112 -7.11 -6.07 -0.39
C GLU A 112 -6.53 -5.37 0.85
N ALA A 113 -5.29 -5.71 1.22
CA ALA A 113 -4.62 -5.08 2.36
C ALA A 113 -4.30 -3.61 2.09
N VAL A 114 -3.84 -3.26 0.88
CA VAL A 114 -3.60 -1.87 0.48
C VAL A 114 -4.89 -1.04 0.57
N GLU A 115 -5.98 -1.50 -0.07
CA GLU A 115 -7.26 -0.79 -0.05
C GLU A 115 -7.79 -0.62 1.38
N PHE A 116 -7.64 -1.63 2.22
CA PHE A 116 -8.05 -1.56 3.61
C PHE A 116 -7.24 -0.51 4.39
N LEU A 117 -5.91 -0.54 4.28
CA LEU A 117 -5.01 0.37 4.99
C LEU A 117 -5.23 1.82 4.55
N LEU A 118 -5.47 2.07 3.26
CA LEU A 118 -5.73 3.41 2.72
C LEU A 118 -7.06 4.02 3.19
N GLN A 119 -7.99 3.21 3.69
CA GLN A 119 -9.23 3.69 4.28
C GLN A 119 -9.11 4.05 5.77
N LEU A 120 -7.98 3.71 6.41
CA LEU A 120 -7.72 4.09 7.80
C LEU A 120 -7.29 5.55 7.87
N GLU A 121 -8.02 6.35 8.65
CA GLU A 121 -7.71 7.78 8.84
C GLU A 121 -6.31 8.03 9.46
N THR A 122 -5.76 7.03 10.15
CA THR A 122 -4.49 7.15 10.87
C THR A 122 -3.25 6.88 10.01
N VAL A 123 -3.42 6.35 8.78
CA VAL A 123 -2.30 5.90 7.97
C VAL A 123 -1.62 7.07 7.28
N ASN A 124 -0.32 7.23 7.55
CA ASN A 124 0.50 8.19 6.81
C ASN A 124 0.99 7.59 5.48
N ILE A 125 0.35 7.98 4.37
CA ILE A 125 0.69 7.55 3.01
C ILE A 125 2.07 8.05 2.53
N ASP A 126 2.59 9.12 3.13
CA ASP A 126 3.92 9.69 2.81
C ASP A 126 5.07 8.91 3.44
N HIS A 127 4.78 7.95 4.32
CA HIS A 127 5.84 7.24 5.01
C HIS A 127 6.79 6.53 4.05
N THR A 128 8.07 6.57 4.39
CA THR A 128 9.15 6.00 3.60
C THR A 128 9.85 4.89 4.37
N ASN A 129 10.33 3.87 3.66
CA ASN A 129 11.26 2.89 4.24
C ASN A 129 12.66 3.51 4.50
N GLU A 130 13.61 2.68 4.95
CA GLU A 130 14.99 3.06 5.23
C GLU A 130 15.76 3.59 4.01
N GLU A 131 15.34 3.24 2.79
CA GLU A 131 15.90 3.75 1.53
C GLU A 131 15.25 5.08 1.11
N GLY A 132 14.30 5.61 1.88
CA GLY A 132 13.52 6.79 1.50
C GLY A 132 12.42 6.51 0.47
N LYS A 133 12.12 5.23 0.18
CA LYS A 133 11.07 4.88 -0.78
C LYS A 133 9.69 4.93 -0.17
N THR A 134 8.77 5.63 -0.84
CA THR A 134 7.34 5.66 -0.51
C THR A 134 6.62 4.40 -1.00
N ALA A 135 5.39 4.18 -0.51
CA ALA A 135 4.50 3.15 -1.05
C ALA A 135 4.33 3.26 -2.57
N LEU A 136 4.18 4.49 -3.10
CA LEU A 136 4.02 4.73 -4.53
C LEU A 136 5.25 4.31 -5.34
N MET A 137 6.47 4.57 -4.82
CA MET A 137 7.70 4.13 -5.46
C MET A 137 7.82 2.62 -5.50
N LEU A 138 7.51 1.92 -4.40
CA LEU A 138 7.52 0.46 -4.34
C LEU A 138 6.52 -0.16 -5.33
N ALA A 139 5.31 0.40 -5.43
CA ALA A 139 4.31 -0.06 -6.40
C ALA A 139 4.80 0.12 -7.85
N CYS A 140 5.46 1.24 -8.15
CA CYS A 140 6.08 1.49 -9.46
C CYS A 140 7.26 0.54 -9.74
N GLU A 141 8.07 0.22 -8.73
CA GLU A 141 9.19 -0.73 -8.86
C GLU A 141 8.69 -2.14 -9.17
N ARG A 142 7.57 -2.54 -8.57
CA ARG A 142 6.93 -3.86 -8.79
C ARG A 142 6.00 -3.91 -10.00
N GLY A 143 5.68 -2.79 -10.62
CA GLY A 143 4.73 -2.73 -11.75
C GLY A 143 3.29 -3.01 -11.35
N HIS A 144 2.91 -2.77 -10.09
CA HIS A 144 1.56 -3.02 -9.60
C HIS A 144 0.61 -1.87 -9.97
N GLU A 145 0.11 -1.90 -11.20
CA GLU A 145 -0.73 -0.84 -11.78
C GLU A 145 -1.97 -0.52 -10.92
N ASP A 146 -2.70 -1.54 -10.48
CA ASP A 146 -3.89 -1.37 -9.62
C ASP A 146 -3.55 -0.68 -8.29
N ILE A 147 -2.41 -1.02 -7.70
CA ILE A 147 -1.96 -0.42 -6.43
C ILE A 147 -1.54 1.02 -6.64
N VAL A 148 -0.84 1.34 -7.75
CA VAL A 148 -0.53 2.73 -8.11
C VAL A 148 -1.83 3.54 -8.24
N HIS A 149 -2.84 3.00 -8.92
CA HIS A 149 -4.14 3.65 -9.05
C HIS A 149 -4.81 3.89 -7.69
N SER A 150 -4.83 2.88 -6.81
CA SER A 150 -5.42 2.98 -5.47
C SER A 150 -4.70 4.03 -4.60
N LEU A 151 -3.35 4.04 -4.61
CA LEU A 151 -2.57 5.03 -3.87
C LEU A 151 -2.84 6.47 -4.34
N LEU A 152 -2.82 6.71 -5.66
CA LEU A 152 -3.10 8.05 -6.22
C LEU A 152 -4.53 8.50 -5.94
N SER A 153 -5.49 7.57 -5.98
CA SER A 153 -6.90 7.83 -5.65
C SER A 153 -7.11 8.14 -4.17
N ALA A 154 -6.32 7.52 -3.28
CA ALA A 154 -6.30 7.78 -1.85
C ALA A 154 -5.55 9.07 -1.48
N GLY A 155 -5.04 9.81 -2.46
CA GLY A 155 -4.44 11.13 -2.24
C GLY A 155 -2.92 11.18 -2.35
N ALA A 156 -2.22 10.09 -2.73
CA ALA A 156 -0.76 10.05 -2.90
C ALA A 156 -0.19 10.97 -4.01
N ASN A 157 -1.01 11.85 -4.60
CA ASN A 157 -0.59 12.81 -5.62
C ASN A 157 0.50 13.78 -5.12
N HIS A 158 0.60 14.02 -3.82
CA HIS A 158 1.69 14.79 -3.24
C HIS A 158 3.00 13.99 -3.14
N CYS A 159 2.92 12.66 -3.08
CA CYS A 159 4.09 11.77 -2.99
C CYS A 159 4.81 11.58 -4.33
N VAL A 160 4.19 11.94 -5.47
CA VAL A 160 4.69 11.64 -6.83
C VAL A 160 6.07 12.24 -7.12
N ASN A 161 6.43 13.31 -6.41
CA ASN A 161 7.67 14.07 -6.55
C ASN A 161 8.63 13.88 -5.37
N ILE A 162 8.29 13.05 -4.38
CA ILE A 162 9.24 12.66 -3.34
C ILE A 162 10.43 11.97 -4.02
N GLN A 163 11.61 12.18 -3.46
CA GLN A 163 12.85 11.55 -3.89
C GLN A 163 13.36 10.62 -2.80
N ASP A 164 13.76 9.41 -3.18
CA ASP A 164 14.42 8.47 -2.28
C ASP A 164 15.85 8.94 -1.93
N SER A 165 16.60 8.16 -1.13
CA SER A 165 17.95 8.53 -0.70
C SER A 165 18.94 8.78 -1.84
N GLU A 166 18.69 8.20 -3.02
CA GLU A 166 19.50 8.33 -4.22
C GLU A 166 18.92 9.36 -5.22
N GLY A 167 17.85 10.05 -4.84
CA GLY A 167 17.19 11.05 -5.67
C GLY A 167 16.17 10.46 -6.66
N TRP A 168 15.81 9.18 -6.60
CA TRP A 168 14.84 8.60 -7.51
C TRP A 168 13.42 9.03 -7.19
N THR A 169 12.65 9.34 -8.23
CA THR A 169 11.19 9.54 -8.14
C THR A 169 10.45 8.31 -8.65
N ALA A 170 9.15 8.19 -8.32
CA ALA A 170 8.28 7.14 -8.86
C ALA A 170 8.28 7.12 -10.40
N LEU A 171 8.32 8.30 -11.03
CA LEU A 171 8.35 8.43 -12.50
C LEU A 171 9.66 7.90 -13.09
N MET A 172 10.80 8.14 -12.45
CA MET A 172 12.08 7.58 -12.87
C MET A 172 12.09 6.05 -12.77
N ILE A 173 11.54 5.50 -11.69
CA ILE A 173 11.43 4.06 -11.47
C ILE A 173 10.55 3.41 -12.56
N ALA A 174 9.39 3.99 -12.85
CA ALA A 174 8.50 3.50 -13.91
C ALA A 174 9.14 3.62 -15.31
N SER A 175 9.90 4.71 -15.54
CA SER A 175 10.62 4.96 -16.80
C SER A 175 11.75 3.96 -17.04
N LYS A 176 12.46 3.54 -15.99
CA LYS A 176 13.47 2.47 -16.05
C LYS A 176 12.89 1.13 -16.51
N HIS A 177 11.67 0.79 -16.07
CA HIS A 177 11.06 -0.52 -16.32
C HIS A 177 10.06 -0.53 -17.49
N ASN A 178 9.95 0.56 -18.25
CA ASN A 178 9.02 0.70 -19.38
C ASN A 178 7.53 0.51 -19.00
N TYR A 179 7.12 0.92 -17.79
CA TYR A 179 5.73 0.80 -17.35
C TYR A 179 4.87 1.99 -17.83
N ILE A 180 4.53 1.98 -19.12
CA ILE A 180 3.82 3.08 -19.81
C ILE A 180 2.51 3.48 -19.13
N SER A 181 1.67 2.52 -18.74
CA SER A 181 0.41 2.80 -18.03
C SER A 181 0.64 3.55 -16.72
N ILE A 182 1.63 3.12 -15.93
CA ILE A 182 2.02 3.75 -14.67
C ILE A 182 2.56 5.16 -14.92
N ILE A 183 3.39 5.35 -15.95
CA ILE A 183 3.92 6.67 -16.33
C ILE A 183 2.77 7.63 -16.66
N HIS A 184 1.77 7.18 -17.42
CA HIS A 184 0.58 7.99 -17.69
C HIS A 184 -0.18 8.39 -16.42
N MET A 185 -0.36 7.45 -15.47
CA MET A 185 -1.00 7.76 -14.18
C MET A 185 -0.21 8.79 -13.38
N LEU A 186 1.12 8.61 -13.28
CA LEU A 186 2.00 9.52 -12.55
C LEU A 186 2.01 10.93 -13.16
N LEU A 187 2.10 11.04 -14.50
CA LEU A 187 2.05 12.34 -15.19
C LEU A 187 0.69 13.01 -15.02
N LYS A 188 -0.42 12.26 -15.04
CA LYS A 188 -1.76 12.78 -14.76
C LYS A 188 -1.88 13.27 -13.31
N ALA A 189 -1.13 12.67 -12.39
CA ALA A 189 -0.99 13.10 -11.01
C ALA A 189 0.05 14.23 -10.79
N ASN A 190 0.51 14.88 -11.87
CA ASN A 190 1.49 15.98 -11.86
C ASN A 190 2.89 15.59 -11.37
N ALA A 191 3.34 14.36 -11.66
CA ALA A 191 4.75 14.01 -11.53
C ALA A 191 5.61 14.91 -12.42
N ASN A 192 6.67 15.48 -11.85
CA ASN A 192 7.59 16.38 -12.53
C ASN A 192 8.69 15.57 -13.22
N PRO A 193 8.70 15.48 -14.57
CA PRO A 193 9.70 14.72 -15.31
C PRO A 193 11.09 15.38 -15.34
N HIS A 194 11.20 16.63 -14.89
CA HIS A 194 12.46 17.39 -14.86
C HIS A 194 13.26 17.22 -13.57
N LEU A 195 12.72 16.53 -12.56
CA LEU A 195 13.49 16.15 -11.37
C LEU A 195 14.66 15.27 -11.77
N LYS A 196 15.74 15.36 -10.99
CA LYS A 196 16.99 14.66 -11.26
C LYS A 196 17.46 13.92 -10.02
N LYS A 197 17.97 12.72 -10.23
CA LYS A 197 18.59 11.92 -9.17
C LYS A 197 20.04 12.34 -8.92
N SER A 198 20.71 11.71 -7.96
CA SER A 198 22.07 12.05 -7.51
C SER A 198 23.15 12.22 -8.59
N ASN A 199 23.01 11.55 -9.74
CA ASN A 199 23.94 11.66 -10.87
C ASN A 199 23.42 12.58 -11.99
N GLU A 200 22.53 13.51 -11.64
CA GLU A 200 21.89 14.44 -12.57
C GLU A 200 20.97 13.79 -13.63
N SER A 201 20.70 12.48 -13.58
CA SER A 201 19.77 11.83 -14.51
C SER A 201 18.31 12.12 -14.17
N ASN A 202 17.54 12.59 -15.17
CA ASN A 202 16.09 12.69 -15.12
C ASN A 202 15.41 11.43 -15.69
N ALA A 203 14.07 11.39 -15.68
CA ALA A 203 13.31 10.23 -16.19
C ALA A 203 13.58 9.91 -17.66
N LEU A 204 13.83 10.93 -18.50
CA LEU A 204 14.13 10.77 -19.92
C LEU A 204 15.50 10.12 -20.13
N VAL A 205 16.55 10.62 -19.46
CA VAL A 205 17.91 10.06 -19.53
C VAL A 205 17.91 8.61 -19.05
N ILE A 206 17.14 8.29 -18.02
CA ILE A 206 16.99 6.92 -17.52
C ILE A 206 16.31 6.04 -18.57
N ALA A 207 15.19 6.47 -19.15
CA ALA A 207 14.49 5.71 -20.19
C ALA A 207 15.40 5.41 -21.39
N SER A 208 16.17 6.39 -21.86
CA SER A 208 17.15 6.20 -22.93
C SER A 208 18.22 5.17 -22.58
N TYR A 209 18.83 5.28 -21.39
CA TYR A 209 19.85 4.33 -20.94
C TYR A 209 19.38 2.87 -20.95
N TYR A 210 18.09 2.64 -20.66
CA TYR A 210 17.50 1.31 -20.67
C TYR A 210 16.88 0.92 -22.03
N GLY A 211 16.98 1.75 -23.06
CA GLY A 211 16.44 1.49 -24.41
C GLY A 211 14.91 1.56 -24.50
N ASN A 212 14.26 2.26 -23.57
CA ASN A 212 12.80 2.34 -23.49
C ASN A 212 12.25 3.43 -24.42
N TYR A 213 12.33 3.18 -25.73
CA TYR A 213 12.01 4.16 -26.78
C TYR A 213 10.61 4.79 -26.66
N GLU A 214 9.60 3.99 -26.31
CA GLU A 214 8.22 4.49 -26.14
C GLU A 214 8.12 5.50 -24.99
N VAL A 215 8.83 5.27 -23.87
CA VAL A 215 8.92 6.22 -22.76
C VAL A 215 9.65 7.49 -23.18
N VAL A 216 10.74 7.35 -23.96
CA VAL A 216 11.51 8.48 -24.47
C VAL A 216 10.62 9.38 -25.33
N GLU A 217 9.92 8.80 -26.30
CA GLU A 217 8.96 9.53 -27.16
C GLU A 217 7.87 10.20 -26.34
N LEU A 218 7.30 9.47 -25.36
CA LEU A 218 6.28 10.01 -24.47
C LEU A 218 6.79 11.22 -23.68
N LEU A 219 7.95 11.12 -23.03
CA LEU A 219 8.50 12.21 -22.22
C LEU A 219 8.90 13.43 -23.08
N ILE A 220 9.43 13.23 -24.28
CA ILE A 220 9.69 14.32 -25.24
C ILE A 220 8.38 15.01 -25.65
N SER A 221 7.32 14.24 -25.90
CA SER A 221 5.99 14.79 -26.22
C SER A 221 5.39 15.63 -25.07
N LYS A 222 5.87 15.43 -23.84
CA LYS A 222 5.52 16.21 -22.64
C LYS A 222 6.45 17.39 -22.38
N GLY A 223 7.38 17.68 -23.30
CA GLY A 223 8.25 18.85 -23.24
C GLY A 223 9.53 18.65 -22.40
N VAL A 224 9.91 17.41 -22.09
CA VAL A 224 11.19 17.15 -21.43
C VAL A 224 12.33 17.43 -22.41
N ASP A 225 13.28 18.26 -21.99
CA ASP A 225 14.41 18.64 -22.83
C ASP A 225 15.34 17.44 -23.08
N TYR A 226 15.35 16.95 -24.31
CA TYR A 226 16.19 15.85 -24.76
C TYR A 226 17.66 16.25 -24.95
N LYS A 227 17.95 17.56 -24.98
CA LYS A 227 19.33 18.09 -25.05
C LYS A 227 19.94 18.34 -23.68
N TYR A 228 19.20 18.04 -22.62
CA TYR A 228 19.72 18.13 -21.27
C TYR A 228 20.94 17.20 -21.11
N GLN A 229 22.04 17.76 -20.63
CA GLN A 229 23.30 17.05 -20.39
C GLN A 229 23.55 16.89 -18.89
N ARG A 230 23.98 15.70 -18.50
CA ARG A 230 24.55 15.44 -17.16
C ARG A 230 25.90 16.16 -16.99
N GLU A 231 26.47 16.11 -15.79
CA GLU A 231 27.80 16.68 -15.51
C GLU A 231 28.92 16.09 -16.37
N ASP A 232 28.79 14.82 -16.79
CA ASP A 232 29.75 14.17 -17.68
C ASP A 232 29.49 14.42 -19.18
N GLY A 233 28.57 15.33 -19.51
CA GLY A 233 28.27 15.77 -20.87
C GLY A 233 27.36 14.82 -21.66
N VAL A 234 26.90 13.72 -21.06
CA VAL A 234 26.01 12.74 -21.69
C VAL A 234 24.57 13.27 -21.68
N ASP A 235 23.93 13.30 -22.85
CA ASP A 235 22.49 13.55 -22.99
C ASP A 235 21.69 12.26 -23.28
N ALA A 236 20.36 12.39 -23.33
CA ALA A 236 19.45 11.27 -23.53
C ALA A 236 19.54 10.63 -24.93
N LEU A 237 20.15 11.26 -25.93
CA LEU A 237 20.30 10.70 -27.27
C LEU A 237 21.66 10.03 -27.50
N MET A 238 22.61 10.20 -26.57
CA MET A 238 23.94 9.57 -26.61
C MET A 238 23.98 8.17 -25.95
N LEU A 239 22.91 7.75 -25.29
CA LEU A 239 22.76 6.48 -24.56
C LEU A 239 21.86 5.51 -25.33
#